data_AF-A0A7S0F140-F1
#
_entry.id   AF-A0A7S0F140-F1
#
_cell.length_a   1.000
_cell.length_b   1.000
_cell.length_c   1.000
_cell.angle_alpha   90.00
_cell.angle_beta   90.00
_cell.angle_gamma   90.00
#
_symmetry.space_group_name_H-M   'P 1'
#
loop_
_entity.id
_entity.type
_entity.pdbx_description
1 polymer ?
#
loop_
_entity_poly.entity_id
_entity_poly.type
_entity_poly.pdbx_seq_one_letter_code
_entity_poly.pdbx_strand_id
1 'polypeptide(L)'
;MAAAAASANAMNQATRKRHEAARRMQEEEHKIFKLMRKYDRSQDGKLDKKEFGDLMQEVNEGVRPSSEEIAYIYQVADREGKGDMDGTLDLEEVKSAIGSWRAYLQNKSQIDEAFKKYDQDGSGKLEFDDLKKLLTDLNDGTPPSDKEVQEVMDKADGKDGQFQGALGRMDILYAIGVWYSYVDHLQKQEEVSSCCSIC
;
A
#
# COMPACT_ATOMS: atom_id res chain seq x y z
N MET A 1 -36.39 13.43 -23.29
CA MET A 1 -36.22 11.96 -23.26
C MET A 1 -34.75 11.51 -23.29
N ALA A 2 -33.83 12.18 -23.99
CA ALA A 2 -32.42 11.78 -24.07
C ALA A 2 -31.65 11.82 -22.73
N ALA A 3 -31.89 12.83 -21.87
CA ALA A 3 -31.20 12.99 -20.60
C ALA A 3 -31.51 11.87 -19.57
N ALA A 4 -32.77 11.41 -19.50
CA ALA A 4 -33.18 10.33 -18.60
C ALA A 4 -32.59 8.96 -19.01
N ALA A 5 -32.47 8.71 -20.32
CA ALA A 5 -31.85 7.49 -20.84
C ALA A 5 -30.33 7.46 -20.62
N ALA A 6 -29.64 8.61 -20.76
CA ALA A 6 -28.22 8.73 -20.46
C ALA A 6 -27.91 8.50 -18.97
N SER A 7 -28.74 9.06 -18.08
CA SER A 7 -28.62 8.89 -16.63
C SER A 7 -28.86 7.44 -16.20
N ALA A 8 -29.89 6.76 -16.72
CA ALA A 8 -30.15 5.34 -16.46
C ALA A 8 -29.06 4.40 -17.01
N ASN A 9 -28.46 4.73 -18.16
CA ASN A 9 -27.38 3.94 -18.75
C ASN A 9 -26.07 4.08 -17.97
N ALA A 10 -25.75 5.29 -17.49
CA ALA A 10 -24.60 5.54 -16.61
C ALA A 10 -24.75 4.82 -15.25
N MET A 11 -25.95 4.82 -14.67
CA MET A 11 -26.26 4.14 -13.42
C MET A 11 -26.14 2.61 -13.57
N ASN A 12 -26.60 2.04 -14.69
CA ASN A 12 -26.42 0.61 -15.00
C ASN A 12 -24.95 0.23 -15.26
N GLN A 13 -24.17 1.11 -15.89
CA GLN A 13 -22.73 0.90 -16.08
C GLN A 13 -21.95 0.98 -14.75
N ALA A 14 -22.29 1.94 -13.88
CA ALA A 14 -21.69 2.07 -12.56
C ALA A 14 -21.97 0.83 -11.69
N THR A 15 -23.20 0.31 -11.70
CA THR A 15 -23.58 -0.93 -10.99
C THR A 15 -22.81 -2.15 -11.50
N ARG A 16 -22.66 -2.30 -12.83
CA ARG A 16 -21.86 -3.39 -13.43
C ARG A 16 -20.38 -3.31 -13.04
N LYS A 17 -19.79 -2.11 -13.09
CA LYS A 17 -18.39 -1.89 -12.67
C LYS A 17 -18.16 -2.26 -11.20
N ARG A 18 -19.07 -1.91 -10.30
CA ARG A 18 -18.98 -2.28 -8.86
C ARG A 18 -19.08 -3.78 -8.65
N HIS A 19 -19.99 -4.47 -9.34
CA HIS A 19 -20.09 -5.93 -9.26
C HIS A 19 -18.87 -6.65 -9.84
N GLU A 20 -18.30 -6.13 -10.93
CA GLU A 20 -17.05 -6.65 -11.49
C GLU A 20 -15.87 -6.44 -10.54
N ALA A 21 -15.74 -5.24 -9.95
CA ALA A 21 -14.71 -4.97 -8.94
C ALA A 21 -14.86 -5.87 -7.71
N ALA A 22 -16.09 -6.05 -7.20
CA ALA A 22 -16.36 -6.94 -6.07
C ALA A 22 -16.01 -8.41 -6.38
N ARG A 23 -16.32 -8.90 -7.58
CA ARG A 23 -15.93 -10.26 -8.00
C ARG A 23 -14.42 -10.42 -8.07
N ARG A 24 -13.70 -9.45 -8.66
CA ARG A 24 -12.23 -9.48 -8.73
C ARG A 24 -11.60 -9.48 -7.34
N MET A 25 -12.14 -8.67 -6.42
CA MET A 25 -11.67 -8.63 -5.04
C MET A 25 -11.88 -9.98 -4.33
N GLN A 26 -13.04 -10.62 -4.50
CA GLN A 26 -13.30 -11.95 -3.96
C GLN A 26 -12.39 -13.03 -4.58
N GLU A 27 -12.14 -12.97 -5.89
CA GLU A 27 -11.25 -13.91 -6.58
C GLU A 27 -9.80 -13.77 -6.07
N GLU A 28 -9.32 -12.53 -5.90
CA GLU A 28 -8.00 -12.26 -5.34
C GLU A 28 -7.91 -12.71 -3.87
N GLU A 29 -8.92 -12.42 -3.06
CA GLU A 29 -8.96 -12.89 -1.66
C GLU A 29 -8.93 -14.42 -1.58
N HIS A 30 -9.70 -15.09 -2.43
CA HIS A 30 -9.70 -16.56 -2.49
C HIS A 30 -8.36 -17.13 -2.96
N LYS A 31 -7.68 -16.43 -3.88
CA LYS A 31 -6.33 -16.80 -4.34
C LYS A 31 -5.32 -16.66 -3.20
N ILE A 32 -5.35 -15.54 -2.47
CA ILE A 32 -4.48 -15.29 -1.32
C ILE A 32 -4.73 -16.30 -0.22
N PHE A 33 -6.00 -16.57 0.12
CA PHE A 33 -6.36 -17.56 1.13
C PHE A 33 -5.86 -18.97 0.78
N LYS A 34 -5.99 -19.37 -0.48
CA LYS A 34 -5.45 -20.66 -0.95
C LYS A 34 -3.93 -20.74 -0.85
N LEU A 35 -3.23 -19.66 -1.20
CA LEU A 35 -1.77 -19.60 -1.07
C LEU A 35 -1.36 -19.63 0.40
N MET A 36 -2.02 -18.86 1.26
CA MET A 36 -1.79 -18.89 2.70
C MET A 36 -1.93 -20.31 3.25
N ARG A 37 -3.05 -21.00 2.95
CA ARG A 37 -3.28 -22.39 3.38
C ARG A 37 -2.28 -23.40 2.81
N LYS A 38 -1.65 -23.10 1.67
CA LYS A 38 -0.61 -23.94 1.06
C LYS A 38 0.72 -23.81 1.80
N TYR A 39 1.02 -22.61 2.31
CA TYR A 39 2.30 -22.27 2.93
C TYR A 39 2.26 -22.29 4.47
N ASP A 40 1.08 -22.24 5.08
CA ASP A 40 0.80 -22.47 6.50
C ASP A 40 1.06 -23.95 6.84
N ARG A 41 2.30 -24.28 7.18
CA ARG A 41 2.74 -25.64 7.51
C ARG A 41 2.40 -25.98 8.95
N SER A 42 2.39 -24.97 9.83
CA SER A 42 1.99 -25.11 11.23
C SER A 42 0.49 -25.40 11.39
N GLN A 43 -0.32 -25.06 10.39
CA GLN A 43 -1.79 -25.16 10.39
C GLN A 43 -2.46 -24.34 11.50
N ASP A 44 -1.80 -23.28 11.96
CA ASP A 44 -2.34 -22.37 12.97
C ASP A 44 -3.21 -21.26 12.36
N GLY A 45 -3.28 -21.19 11.02
CA GLY A 45 -4.05 -20.17 10.32
C GLY A 45 -3.36 -18.82 10.28
N LYS A 46 -2.06 -18.75 10.55
CA LYS A 46 -1.18 -17.60 10.41
C LYS A 46 0.08 -18.01 9.62
N LEU A 47 0.88 -17.04 9.21
CA LEU A 47 2.15 -17.29 8.52
C LEU A 47 3.31 -16.74 9.32
N ASP A 48 4.30 -17.59 9.58
CA ASP A 48 5.58 -17.12 10.09
C ASP A 48 6.41 -16.43 8.98
N LYS A 49 7.50 -15.76 9.38
CA LYS A 49 8.38 -15.03 8.45
C LYS A 49 8.92 -15.88 7.30
N LYS A 50 9.19 -17.17 7.55
CA LYS A 50 9.73 -18.08 6.55
C LYS A 50 8.63 -18.53 5.58
N GLU A 51 7.47 -18.88 6.10
CA GLU A 51 6.29 -19.25 5.31
C GLU A 51 5.79 -18.09 4.44
N PHE A 52 5.76 -16.88 5.01
CA PHE A 52 5.47 -15.66 4.26
C PHE A 52 6.49 -15.41 3.14
N GLY A 53 7.78 -15.61 3.41
CA GLY A 53 8.83 -15.48 2.39
C GLY A 53 8.72 -16.48 1.24
N ASP A 54 8.24 -17.71 1.50
CA ASP A 54 7.94 -18.69 0.47
C ASP A 54 6.68 -18.30 -0.33
N LEU A 55 5.64 -17.81 0.34
CA LEU A 55 4.41 -17.31 -0.29
C LEU A 55 4.70 -16.13 -1.24
N MET A 56 5.53 -15.18 -0.80
CA MET A 56 5.89 -14.00 -1.60
C MET A 56 6.62 -14.34 -2.89
N GLN A 57 7.32 -15.47 -2.94
CA GLN A 57 7.96 -15.95 -4.17
C GLN A 57 6.93 -16.45 -5.20
N GLU A 58 5.80 -17.02 -4.76
CA GLU A 58 4.75 -17.52 -5.65
C GLU A 58 3.76 -16.43 -6.07
N VAL A 59 3.46 -15.47 -5.18
CA VAL A 59 2.54 -14.36 -5.48
C VAL A 59 3.10 -13.43 -6.56
N ASN A 60 4.42 -13.33 -6.70
CA ASN A 60 5.06 -12.22 -7.39
C ASN A 60 5.49 -12.49 -8.85
N GLU A 61 4.89 -13.49 -9.51
CA GLU A 61 5.01 -13.73 -10.96
C GLU A 61 6.43 -13.61 -11.55
N GLY A 62 7.48 -13.96 -10.78
CA GLY A 62 8.88 -14.02 -11.22
C GLY A 62 9.83 -12.94 -10.66
N VAL A 63 9.35 -11.90 -9.97
CA VAL A 63 10.24 -11.00 -9.22
C VAL A 63 10.47 -11.59 -7.84
N ARG A 64 11.71 -11.96 -7.50
CA ARG A 64 12.03 -12.52 -6.20
C ARG A 64 12.40 -11.40 -5.22
N PRO A 65 11.61 -11.16 -4.16
CA PRO A 65 12.00 -10.22 -3.12
C PRO A 65 13.25 -10.74 -2.39
N SER A 66 14.13 -9.84 -2.02
CA SER A 66 15.26 -10.09 -1.14
C SER A 66 14.81 -10.40 0.29
N SER A 67 15.68 -11.03 1.09
CA SER A 67 15.37 -11.34 2.48
C SER A 67 15.12 -10.08 3.33
N GLU A 68 15.74 -8.96 2.99
CA GLU A 68 15.53 -7.67 3.64
C GLU A 68 14.16 -7.09 3.31
N GLU A 69 13.74 -7.16 2.04
CA GLU A 69 12.40 -6.74 1.61
C GLU A 69 11.30 -7.58 2.26
N ILE A 70 11.45 -8.90 2.31
CA ILE A 70 10.50 -9.79 2.98
C ILE A 70 10.42 -9.44 4.47
N ALA A 71 11.56 -9.23 5.13
CA ALA A 71 11.61 -8.89 6.54
C ALA A 71 10.89 -7.58 6.84
N TYR A 72 11.08 -6.58 5.99
CA TYR A 72 10.46 -5.27 6.15
C TYR A 72 8.95 -5.33 5.94
N ILE A 73 8.48 -5.91 4.84
CA ILE A 73 7.05 -6.07 4.54
C ILE A 73 6.35 -6.86 5.65
N TYR A 74 7.02 -7.90 6.15
CA TYR A 74 6.52 -8.70 7.25
C TYR A 74 6.31 -7.87 8.51
N GLN A 75 7.33 -7.11 8.94
CA GLN A 75 7.23 -6.27 10.14
C GLN A 75 6.18 -5.17 10.00
N VAL A 76 6.09 -4.56 8.81
CA VAL A 76 5.08 -3.56 8.49
C VAL A 76 3.68 -4.15 8.62
N ALA A 77 3.44 -5.31 8.01
CA ALA A 77 2.13 -5.94 8.00
C ALA A 77 1.68 -6.35 9.42
N ASP A 78 2.57 -6.98 10.19
CA ASP A 78 2.35 -7.37 11.60
C ASP A 78 2.04 -6.16 12.49
N ARG A 79 2.66 -5.01 12.20
CA ARG A 79 2.43 -3.76 12.94
C ARG A 79 1.12 -3.05 12.56
N GLU A 80 0.81 -2.99 11.27
CA GLU A 80 -0.30 -2.18 10.75
C GLU A 80 -1.63 -2.90 10.64
N GLY A 81 -1.63 -4.23 10.62
CA GLY A 81 -2.84 -5.04 10.48
C GLY A 81 -3.75 -4.94 11.69
N LYS A 82 -3.83 -6.01 12.49
CA LYS A 82 -4.62 -5.95 13.74
C LYS A 82 -3.85 -5.28 14.87
N GLY A 83 -2.55 -5.04 14.68
CA GLY A 83 -1.67 -4.40 15.64
C GLY A 83 -1.47 -5.24 16.90
N ASP A 84 -1.63 -6.57 16.80
CA ASP A 84 -1.30 -7.50 17.88
C ASP A 84 0.22 -7.73 17.98
N MET A 85 0.99 -7.45 16.90
CA MET A 85 2.44 -7.57 16.83
C MET A 85 2.91 -8.91 17.39
N ASP A 86 2.17 -9.97 17.06
CA ASP A 86 2.40 -11.29 17.64
C ASP A 86 3.52 -12.06 16.93
N GLY A 87 4.09 -11.43 15.89
CA GLY A 87 5.20 -11.97 15.13
C GLY A 87 4.76 -13.05 14.15
N THR A 88 3.49 -13.08 13.76
CA THR A 88 2.91 -13.91 12.69
C THR A 88 1.90 -13.09 11.87
N LEU A 89 1.63 -13.47 10.62
CA LEU A 89 0.69 -12.74 9.77
C LEU A 89 -0.59 -13.53 9.55
N ASP A 90 -1.74 -12.93 9.88
CA ASP A 90 -3.04 -13.47 9.52
C ASP A 90 -3.48 -13.08 8.10
N LEU A 91 -4.68 -13.53 7.68
CA LEU A 91 -5.17 -13.29 6.32
C LEU A 91 -5.27 -11.80 5.94
N GLU A 92 -5.70 -10.94 6.86
CA GLU A 92 -5.85 -9.51 6.57
C GLU A 92 -4.48 -8.83 6.50
N GLU A 93 -3.55 -9.26 7.35
CA GLU A 93 -2.15 -8.81 7.33
C GLU A 93 -1.43 -9.24 6.05
N VAL A 94 -1.61 -10.50 5.62
CA VAL A 94 -1.06 -11.00 4.35
C VAL A 94 -1.64 -10.24 3.16
N LYS A 95 -2.94 -9.91 3.17
CA LYS A 95 -3.56 -9.07 2.12
C LYS A 95 -2.93 -7.70 2.07
N SER A 96 -2.75 -7.05 3.23
CA SER A 96 -2.08 -5.75 3.33
C SER A 96 -0.63 -5.83 2.82
N ALA A 97 0.12 -6.83 3.26
CA ALA A 97 1.49 -7.07 2.85
C ALA A 97 1.66 -7.20 1.32
N ILE A 98 0.81 -8.00 0.68
CA ILE A 98 0.81 -8.18 -0.77
C ILE A 98 0.41 -6.88 -1.49
N GLY A 99 -0.56 -6.14 -0.96
CA GLY A 99 -0.97 -4.83 -1.48
C GLY A 99 0.18 -3.84 -1.49
N SER A 100 0.85 -3.66 -0.34
CA SER A 100 2.01 -2.79 -0.17
C SER A 100 3.16 -3.19 -1.08
N TRP A 101 3.42 -4.49 -1.23
CA TRP A 101 4.45 -4.98 -2.16
C TRP A 101 4.13 -4.70 -3.64
N ARG A 102 2.86 -4.86 -4.05
CA ARG A 102 2.44 -4.52 -5.42
C ARG A 102 2.57 -3.03 -5.69
N ALA A 103 2.17 -2.19 -4.74
CA ALA A 103 2.35 -0.74 -4.81
C ALA A 103 3.84 -0.38 -4.91
N TYR A 104 4.70 -1.07 -4.17
CA TYR A 104 6.16 -0.93 -4.32
C TYR A 104 6.61 -1.23 -5.75
N LEU A 105 6.27 -2.39 -6.31
CA LEU A 105 6.74 -2.77 -7.65
C LEU A 105 6.30 -1.81 -8.75
N GLN A 106 5.07 -1.27 -8.64
CA GLN A 106 4.57 -0.26 -9.57
C GLN A 106 5.34 1.05 -9.50
N ASN A 107 5.84 1.42 -8.31
CA ASN A 107 6.55 2.67 -8.09
C ASN A 107 8.08 2.51 -8.02
N LYS A 108 8.60 1.27 -8.03
CA LYS A 108 10.02 0.98 -7.82
C LYS A 108 10.94 1.73 -8.78
N SER A 109 10.60 1.80 -10.06
CA SER A 109 11.39 2.53 -11.05
C SER A 109 11.42 4.04 -10.76
N GLN A 110 10.28 4.60 -10.36
CA GLN A 110 10.14 6.01 -10.02
C GLN A 110 10.90 6.34 -8.73
N ILE A 111 10.87 5.45 -7.74
CA ILE A 111 11.65 5.54 -6.51
C ILE A 111 13.15 5.47 -6.84
N ASP A 112 13.59 4.49 -7.64
CA ASP A 112 14.99 4.36 -8.05
C ASP A 112 15.49 5.60 -8.81
N GLU A 113 14.66 6.21 -9.65
CA GLU A 113 14.95 7.48 -10.33
C GLU A 113 14.99 8.67 -9.36
N ALA A 114 14.06 8.73 -8.41
CA ALA A 114 14.02 9.77 -7.40
C ALA A 114 15.25 9.73 -6.49
N PHE A 115 15.69 8.55 -6.05
CA PHE A 115 16.96 8.42 -5.33
C PHE A 115 18.12 8.94 -6.19
N LYS A 116 18.23 8.54 -7.46
CA LYS A 116 19.30 9.08 -8.33
C LYS A 116 19.25 10.59 -8.52
N LYS A 117 18.06 11.20 -8.45
CA LYS A 117 17.82 12.62 -8.72
C LYS A 117 17.98 13.49 -7.47
N TYR A 118 17.53 13.01 -6.32
CA TYR A 118 17.38 13.78 -5.09
C TYR A 118 18.41 13.39 -4.01
N ASP A 119 18.88 12.14 -3.97
CA ASP A 119 19.96 11.69 -3.07
C ASP A 119 21.33 12.12 -3.62
N GLN A 120 21.58 13.44 -3.64
CA GLN A 120 22.79 14.04 -4.23
C GLN A 120 24.07 13.74 -3.44
N ASP A 121 23.93 13.49 -2.14
CA ASP A 121 25.05 13.14 -1.26
C ASP A 121 25.33 11.63 -1.21
N GLY A 122 24.45 10.82 -1.82
CA GLY A 122 24.57 9.37 -1.85
C GLY A 122 24.38 8.72 -0.47
N SER A 123 23.69 9.42 0.44
CA SER A 123 23.38 8.94 1.78
C SER A 123 22.43 7.74 1.77
N GLY A 124 21.69 7.55 0.67
CA GLY A 124 20.65 6.53 0.55
C GLY A 124 19.38 6.89 1.33
N LYS A 125 19.23 8.16 1.74
CA LYS A 125 18.08 8.67 2.48
C LYS A 125 17.51 9.93 1.81
N LEU A 126 16.20 10.13 1.88
CA LEU A 126 15.55 11.37 1.41
C LEU A 126 14.97 12.16 2.58
N GLU A 127 15.27 13.45 2.62
CA GLU A 127 14.70 14.40 3.58
C GLU A 127 13.30 14.85 3.15
N PHE A 128 12.61 15.62 4.01
CA PHE A 128 11.24 16.09 3.79
C PHE A 128 11.02 16.75 2.41
N ASP A 129 11.92 17.66 2.01
CA ASP A 129 11.81 18.38 0.73
C ASP A 129 11.96 17.44 -0.47
N ASP A 130 12.75 16.38 -0.35
CA ASP A 130 12.96 15.41 -1.41
C ASP A 130 11.83 14.39 -1.48
N LEU A 131 11.29 13.99 -0.33
CA LEU A 131 10.06 13.20 -0.25
C LEU A 131 8.89 13.94 -0.89
N LYS A 132 8.74 15.25 -0.63
CA LYS A 132 7.69 16.07 -1.24
C LYS A 132 7.81 16.11 -2.77
N LYS A 133 9.02 16.26 -3.31
CA LYS A 133 9.26 16.22 -4.77
C LYS A 133 8.94 14.85 -5.35
N LEU A 134 9.36 13.77 -4.68
CA LEU A 134 9.02 12.41 -5.08
C LEU A 134 7.50 12.20 -5.11
N LEU A 135 6.78 12.56 -4.05
CA LEU A 135 5.33 12.41 -4.00
C LEU A 135 4.63 13.29 -5.06
N THR A 136 5.19 14.46 -5.37
CA THR A 136 4.72 15.30 -6.49
C THR A 136 4.88 14.58 -7.83
N ASP A 137 6.04 13.98 -8.09
CA ASP A 137 6.31 13.22 -9.31
C ASP A 137 5.37 11.99 -9.41
N LEU A 138 5.06 11.34 -8.28
CA LEU A 138 4.09 10.22 -8.20
C LEU A 138 2.61 10.65 -8.33
N ASN A 139 2.30 11.94 -8.15
CA ASN A 139 0.94 12.50 -8.21
C ASN A 139 0.68 13.26 -9.51
N ASP A 140 1.24 12.80 -10.63
CA ASP A 140 1.15 13.46 -11.95
C ASP A 140 1.59 14.95 -11.93
N GLY A 141 2.55 15.29 -11.05
CA GLY A 141 3.06 16.64 -10.88
C GLY A 141 2.22 17.54 -9.95
N THR A 142 1.19 17.02 -9.30
CA THR A 142 0.38 17.77 -8.31
C THR A 142 1.00 17.64 -6.93
N PRO A 143 1.56 18.73 -6.35
CA PRO A 143 2.26 18.61 -5.08
C PRO A 143 1.28 18.33 -3.94
N PRO A 144 1.53 17.28 -3.11
CA PRO A 144 0.79 17.10 -1.88
C PRO A 144 1.06 18.24 -0.90
N SER A 145 0.14 18.46 0.03
CA SER A 145 0.27 19.46 1.08
C SER A 145 1.36 19.07 2.09
N ASP A 146 1.97 20.06 2.72
CA ASP A 146 3.04 19.82 3.72
C ASP A 146 2.55 18.92 4.87
N LYS A 147 1.26 19.02 5.20
CA LYS A 147 0.63 18.18 6.22
C LYS A 147 0.55 16.71 5.78
N GLU A 148 0.20 16.44 4.53
CA GLU A 148 0.17 15.08 3.99
C GLU A 148 1.57 14.48 3.95
N VAL A 149 2.57 15.24 3.49
CA VAL A 149 3.96 14.79 3.47
C VAL A 149 4.45 14.49 4.88
N GLN A 150 4.12 15.34 5.86
CA GLN A 150 4.50 15.12 7.26
C GLN A 150 3.82 13.88 7.85
N GLU A 151 2.52 13.67 7.62
CA GLU A 151 1.81 12.48 8.12
C GLU A 151 2.37 11.19 7.51
N VAL A 152 2.74 11.23 6.23
CA VAL A 152 3.39 10.12 5.53
C VAL A 152 4.78 9.83 6.11
N MET A 153 5.56 10.89 6.38
CA MET A 153 6.89 10.77 6.98
C MET A 153 6.83 10.27 8.42
N ASP A 154 5.91 10.78 9.24
CA ASP A 154 5.73 10.38 10.65
C ASP A 154 5.33 8.91 10.80
N LYS A 155 4.51 8.41 9.87
CA LYS A 155 4.15 7.00 9.84
C LYS A 155 5.34 6.15 9.40
N ALA A 156 6.09 6.60 8.38
CA ALA A 156 7.23 5.87 7.82
C ALA A 156 8.44 5.80 8.76
N ASP A 157 8.70 6.84 9.55
CA ASP A 157 9.80 6.91 10.51
C ASP A 157 9.51 6.07 11.79
N GLY A 158 8.33 5.47 11.90
CA GLY A 158 8.15 4.29 12.74
C GLY A 158 8.12 4.48 14.27
N LYS A 159 7.64 5.58 14.85
CA LYS A 159 7.36 5.77 16.30
C LYS A 159 8.40 5.25 17.33
N ASP A 160 9.70 5.24 17.07
CA ASP A 160 10.68 5.22 18.17
C ASP A 160 10.97 6.63 18.72
N GLY A 161 10.33 7.66 18.14
CA GLY A 161 10.37 9.03 18.64
C GLY A 161 11.71 9.72 18.36
N GLN A 162 12.59 9.11 17.57
CA GLN A 162 13.77 9.79 17.04
C GLN A 162 13.48 10.16 15.60
N PHE A 163 12.97 11.39 15.41
CA PHE A 163 12.95 12.02 14.11
C PHE A 163 14.38 12.04 13.56
N GLN A 164 14.73 11.08 12.71
CA GLN A 164 16.04 11.07 12.03
C GLN A 164 16.03 11.96 10.79
N GLY A 165 14.88 12.54 10.43
CA GLY A 165 14.74 13.57 9.42
C GLY A 165 14.94 13.09 7.98
N ALA A 166 15.23 11.80 7.76
CA ALA A 166 15.47 11.25 6.44
C ALA A 166 15.01 9.79 6.33
N LEU A 167 14.23 9.49 5.31
CA LEU A 167 13.67 8.16 5.04
C LEU A 167 14.61 7.35 4.15
N GLY A 168 14.95 6.14 4.58
CA GLY A 168 15.66 5.19 3.72
C GLY A 168 14.76 4.65 2.61
N ARG A 169 15.36 3.95 1.64
CA ARG A 169 14.62 3.32 0.52
C ARG A 169 13.39 2.55 0.97
N MET A 170 13.54 1.76 2.04
CA MET A 170 12.49 0.89 2.58
C MET A 170 11.39 1.71 3.26
N ASP A 171 11.76 2.77 3.99
CA ASP A 171 10.81 3.67 4.66
C ASP A 171 9.98 4.45 3.64
N ILE A 172 10.56 4.81 2.50
CA ILE A 172 9.83 5.41 1.39
C ILE A 172 8.81 4.43 0.78
N LEU A 173 9.07 3.12 0.80
CA LEU A 173 8.11 2.13 0.31
C LEU A 173 6.86 2.10 1.19
N TYR A 174 7.09 2.09 2.50
CA TYR A 174 6.01 2.18 3.45
C TYR A 174 5.31 3.54 3.37
N ALA A 175 6.05 4.64 3.26
CA ALA A 175 5.51 5.99 3.09
C ALA A 175 4.54 6.07 1.91
N ILE A 176 4.91 5.52 0.75
CA ILE A 176 4.07 5.50 -0.44
C ILE A 176 2.86 4.59 -0.26
N GLY A 177 3.04 3.39 0.33
CA GLY A 177 1.93 2.48 0.62
C GLY A 177 0.89 3.10 1.57
N VAL A 178 1.36 3.73 2.63
CA VAL A 178 0.55 4.50 3.58
C VAL A 178 -0.09 5.71 2.92
N TRP A 179 0.61 6.42 2.04
CA TRP A 179 0.05 7.58 1.36
C TRP A 179 -1.09 7.17 0.43
N TYR A 180 -0.93 6.10 -0.35
CA TYR A 180 -2.02 5.60 -1.20
C TYR A 180 -3.19 5.04 -0.39
N SER A 181 -2.94 4.36 0.74
CA SER A 181 -4.03 3.91 1.63
C SER A 181 -4.73 5.09 2.31
N TYR A 182 -3.97 6.13 2.71
CA TYR A 182 -4.50 7.37 3.26
C TYR A 182 -5.35 8.14 2.24
N VAL A 183 -4.88 8.28 1.00
CA VAL A 183 -5.63 8.94 -0.08
C VAL A 183 -6.93 8.18 -0.40
N ASP A 184 -6.91 6.84 -0.40
CA ASP A 184 -8.13 6.03 -0.56
C ASP A 184 -9.11 6.22 0.62
N HIS A 185 -8.60 6.32 1.85
CA HIS A 185 -9.43 6.63 3.02
C HIS A 185 -10.04 8.05 2.96
N LEU A 186 -9.30 9.04 2.46
CA LEU A 186 -9.83 10.40 2.25
C LEU A 186 -10.92 10.44 1.19
N GLN A 187 -10.74 9.75 0.05
CA GLN A 187 -11.77 9.65 -0.99
C GLN A 187 -13.07 9.01 -0.46
N LYS A 188 -12.96 7.95 0.36
CA LYS A 188 -14.12 7.32 1.00
C LYS A 188 -14.81 8.23 2.02
N GLN A 189 -14.05 9.03 2.78
CA GLN A 189 -14.66 9.99 3.71
C GLN A 189 -15.31 11.17 2.99
N GLU A 190 -14.75 11.63 1.87
CA GLU A 190 -15.38 12.65 1.02
C GLU A 190 -16.66 12.14 0.35
N GLU A 191 -16.71 10.88 -0.10
CA GLU A 191 -17.93 10.26 -0.63
C GLU A 191 -19.02 10.11 0.45
N VAL A 192 -18.65 9.75 1.69
CA VAL A 192 -19.59 9.63 2.82
C VAL A 192 -20.05 11.02 3.31
N SER A 193 -19.16 12.00 3.38
CA SER A 193 -19.46 13.39 3.76
C SER A 193 -20.32 14.10 2.70
N SER A 194 -20.04 13.86 1.41
CA SER A 194 -20.85 14.33 0.29
C SER A 194 -22.26 13.72 0.31
N CYS A 195 -22.40 12.43 0.64
CA CYS A 195 -23.70 11.79 0.87
C CYS A 195 -24.46 12.34 2.09
N CYS A 196 -23.77 12.82 3.14
CA CYS A 196 -24.41 13.41 4.33
C CYS A 196 -24.79 14.89 4.16
N SER A 197 -24.30 15.57 3.12
CA SER A 197 -24.57 16.99 2.86
C SER A 197 -25.77 17.25 1.93
N ILE A 198 -26.46 16.20 1.48
CA ILE A 198 -27.63 16.26 0.57
C ILE A 198 -28.94 15.83 1.29
N CYS A 199 -28.96 15.82 2.63
CA CYS A 199 -30.19 15.62 3.41
C CYS A 199 -30.76 16.95 3.92
#